data_AF-A0A5S3WLY8-F1
#
_entry.id   AF-A0A5S3WLY8-F1
#
_cell.length_a   1.000
_cell.length_b   1.000
_cell.length_c   1.000
_cell.angle_alpha   90.00
_cell.angle_beta   90.00
_cell.angle_gamma   90.00
#
_symmetry.space_group_name_H-M   'P 1'
#
loop_
_entity.id
_entity.type
_entity.pdbx_description
1 polymer ?
#
loop_
_entity_poly.entity_id
_entity_poly.type
_entity_poly.pdbx_seq_one_letter_code
_entity_poly.pdbx_strand_id
1 'polypeptide(L)' 'MDLASSTQGKRYLMYISQNYSYAILRPLQQVIRAHGGEVKWFLEGNEVNPDFLAADES' A
#
# COMPACT_ATOMS: atom_id res chain seq x y z
N MET A 1 -11.83 15.20 13.34
CA MET A 1 -11.24 15.17 11.99
C MET A 1 -10.82 13.73 11.75
N ASP A 2 -11.77 12.91 11.28
CA ASP A 2 -11.56 11.47 11.09
C ASP A 2 -10.89 11.26 9.74
N LEU A 3 -9.56 11.14 9.73
CA LEU A 3 -8.78 10.95 8.49
C LEU A 3 -9.16 9.64 7.77
N ALA A 4 -9.80 8.71 8.49
CA ALA A 4 -10.21 7.39 7.99
C ALA A 4 -11.60 7.42 7.30
N SER A 5 -12.50 8.32 7.68
CA SER A 5 -13.87 8.42 7.11
C SER A 5 -13.92 8.93 5.66
N SER A 6 -12.78 9.21 5.03
CA SER A 6 -12.74 9.90 3.74
C SER A 6 -11.92 9.16 2.67
N THR A 7 -11.56 7.88 2.86
CA THR A 7 -10.77 7.14 1.86
C THR A 7 -11.62 6.50 0.75
N GLN A 8 -12.95 6.51 0.89
CA GLN A 8 -13.88 5.94 -0.08
C GLN A 8 -13.71 6.58 -1.48
N GLY A 9 -13.37 5.75 -2.48
CA GLY A 9 -13.12 6.19 -3.86
C GLY A 9 -11.80 6.95 -4.07
N LYS A 10 -10.90 6.98 -3.07
CA LYS A 10 -9.56 7.56 -3.21
C LYS A 10 -8.55 6.47 -3.60
N ARG A 11 -7.63 6.85 -4.48
CA ARG A 11 -6.54 6.00 -4.96
C ARG A 11 -5.23 6.40 -4.30
N TYR A 12 -4.59 5.47 -3.62
CA TYR A 12 -3.34 5.66 -2.91
C TYR A 12 -2.21 4.89 -3.59
N LEU A 13 -1.06 5.54 -3.75
CA LEU A 13 0.15 4.92 -4.29
C LEU A 13 1.15 4.72 -3.15
N MET A 14 1.49 3.47 -2.86
CA MET A 14 2.53 3.11 -1.91
C MET A 14 3.86 3.01 -2.63
N TYR A 15 4.70 4.02 -2.42
CA TYR A 15 6.06 4.05 -2.94
C TYR A 15 7.01 3.36 -1.97
N ILE A 16 7.77 2.38 -2.44
CA ILE A 16 8.78 1.68 -1.64
C ILE A 16 10.07 1.49 -2.41
N SER A 17 11.20 1.59 -1.70
CA SER A 17 12.54 1.30 -2.24
C SER A 17 13.30 0.21 -1.48
N GLN A 18 12.71 -0.34 -0.41
CA GLN A 18 13.34 -1.28 0.51
C GLN A 18 12.32 -2.33 0.98
N ASN A 19 12.74 -3.59 1.16
CA ASN A 19 11.86 -4.72 1.51
C ASN A 19 11.18 -4.58 2.89
N TYR A 20 11.77 -3.88 3.86
CA TYR A 20 11.12 -3.73 5.16
C TYR A 20 9.85 -2.84 5.09
N SER A 21 9.73 -2.02 4.05
CA SER A 21 8.58 -1.12 3.86
C SER A 21 7.26 -1.86 3.67
N TYR A 22 7.28 -3.08 3.13
CA TYR A 22 6.08 -3.92 3.01
C TYR A 22 5.42 -4.17 4.37
N ALA A 23 6.21 -4.55 5.37
CA ALA A 23 5.69 -4.87 6.70
C ALA A 23 5.06 -3.65 7.39
N ILE A 24 5.61 -2.45 7.13
CA ILE A 24 5.13 -1.18 7.69
C ILE A 24 3.86 -0.72 6.99
N LEU A 25 3.79 -0.86 5.66
CA LEU A 25 2.71 -0.31 4.84
C LEU A 25 1.50 -1.25 4.70
N ARG A 26 1.67 -2.58 4.87
CA ARG A 26 0.56 -3.55 4.89
C ARG A 26 -0.57 -3.21 5.86
N PRO A 27 -0.32 -2.90 7.15
CA PRO A 27 -1.41 -2.52 8.06
C PRO A 27 -2.11 -1.23 7.59
N LEU A 28 -1.38 -0.28 7.01
CA LEU A 28 -1.97 0.93 6.45
C LEU A 28 -2.85 0.63 5.23
N GLN A 29 -2.41 -0.27 4.34
CA GLN A 29 -3.20 -0.73 3.21
C GLN A 29 -4.52 -1.36 3.68
N GLN A 30 -4.47 -2.19 4.73
CA GLN A 30 -5.68 -2.82 5.25
C GLN A 30 -6.68 -1.79 5.75
N VAL A 31 -6.23 -0.75 6.46
CA VAL A 31 -7.11 0.35 6.88
C VAL A 31 -7.67 1.10 5.67
N ILE A 32 -6.85 1.44 4.68
CA ILE A 32 -7.33 2.15 3.48
C ILE A 32 -8.39 1.33 2.74
N ARG A 33 -8.13 0.02 2.52
CA ARG A 33 -9.06 -0.92 1.86
C ARG A 33 -10.33 -1.10 2.68
N ALA A 34 -10.24 -1.25 4.00
CA ALA A 34 -11.39 -1.40 4.89
C ALA A 34 -12.35 -0.20 4.85
N HIS A 35 -11.83 0.98 4.52
CA HIS A 35 -12.61 2.21 4.38
C HIS A 35 -13.01 2.51 2.91
N GLY A 36 -12.81 1.56 1.99
CA GLY A 36 -13.24 1.67 0.59
C GLY A 36 -12.30 2.47 -0.33
N GLY A 37 -11.04 2.64 0.09
CA GLY A 37 -9.98 3.19 -0.73
C GLY A 37 -9.23 2.11 -1.51
N GLU A 38 -8.64 2.50 -2.63
CA GLU A 38 -7.83 1.63 -3.49
C GLU A 38 -6.34 1.89 -3.24
N VAL A 39 -5.54 0.83 -3.24
CA VAL A 39 -4.08 0.91 -3.00
C VAL A 39 -3.35 0.20 -4.13
N LYS A 40 -2.34 0.87 -4.69
CA LYS A 40 -1.38 0.29 -5.64
C LYS A 40 0.05 0.50 -5.14
N TRP A 41 0.93 -0.43 -5.49
CA TRP A 41 2.34 -0.38 -5.10
C TRP A 41 3.21 0.09 -6.25
N PHE A 42 4.16 0.97 -5.95
CA PHE A 42 5.24 1.35 -6.84
C PHE A 42 6.57 1.00 -6.17
N LEU A 43 7.36 0.21 -6.89
CA LEU A 43 8.59 -0.37 -6.40
C LEU A 43 9.74 0.27 -7.16
N GLU A 44 10.64 0.92 -6.44
CA GLU A 44 11.79 1.62 -7.01
C GLU A 44 13.11 1.03 -6.51
N GLY A 45 14.07 0.90 -7.41
CA GLY A 45 15.40 0.37 -7.09
C GLY A 45 15.50 -1.15 -7.12
N ASN A 46 16.73 -1.66 -6.93
CA ASN A 46 17.04 -3.09 -6.97
C ASN A 46 17.03 -3.74 -5.57
N GLU A 47 16.86 -2.94 -4.52
CA GLU A 47 16.81 -3.38 -3.12
C GLU A 47 15.41 -3.79 -2.68
N VAL A 48 14.40 -3.53 -3.53
CA VAL A 48 13.04 -4.00 -3.36
C VAL A 48 12.81 -5.21 -4.27
N ASN A 49 12.41 -6.32 -3.68
CA ASN A 49 12.08 -7.52 -4.43
C ASN A 49 10.56 -7.55 -4.66
N PRO A 50 10.10 -7.51 -5.93
CA PRO A 50 8.67 -7.59 -6.26
C PRO A 50 8.04 -8.92 -5.86
N ASP A 51 8.83 -9.97 -5.61
CA ASP A 51 8.35 -11.28 -5.13
C ASP A 51 7.70 -11.19 -3.73
N PHE A 52 7.96 -10.13 -2.97
CA PHE A 52 7.28 -9.88 -1.69
C PHE A 52 5.86 -9.31 -1.82
N LEU A 53 5.42 -8.93 -3.02
CA LEU A 53 4.02 -8.58 -3.28
C LEU A 53 3.16 -9.84 -3.30
N ALA A 54 2.01 -9.81 -2.64
CA ALA A 54 1.01 -10.85 -2.86
C ALA A 54 0.42 -10.73 -4.28
N ALA A 55 -0.11 -11.83 -4.81
CA ALA A 55 -0.67 -11.89 -6.16
C ALA A 55 -1.83 -10.90 -6.43
N ASP A 56 -2.44 -10.34 -5.38
CA ASP A 56 -3.51 -9.33 -5.44
C ASP A 56 -2.98 -7.88 -5.32
N GLU A 57 -1.66 -7.69 -5.21
CA GLU A 57 -1.04 -6.38 -4.92
C GLU A 57 -0.33 -5.75 -6.12
N SER A 58 -0.22 -6.45 -7.25
CA SER A 58 0.28 -5.95 -8.55
C SER A 58 -0.79 -5.20 -9.35
#